data_AF-A0A3M1QCL3-F1
#
_entry.id   AF-A0A3M1QCL3-F1
#
_cell.length_a   1.000
_cell.length_b   1.000
_cell.length_c   1.000
_cell.angle_alpha   90.00
_cell.angle_beta   90.00
_cell.angle_gamma   90.00
#
_symmetry.space_group_name_H-M   'P 1'
#
loop_
_entity.id
_entity.type
_entity.pdbx_description
1 polymer ?
#
loop_
_entity_poly.entity_id
_entity_poly.type
_entity_poly.pdbx_seq_one_letter_code
_entity_poly.pdbx_strand_id
1 'polypeptide(L)'
;MSIPGLEDQESVQPNREELLMMAIRSARSNNIEGARVMFQQVLRQDRHNERALMWMAQIARSKSERKQWLERVLAVNPDNDKAREALKKIEYSQSARENRTLVLFGAIAAILIIIALIVIVVLIVNSN
;
A
#
# COMPACT_ATOMS: atom_id res chain seq x y z
N MET A 1 39.47 43.86 -25.20
CA MET A 1 38.64 44.39 -24.12
C MET A 1 37.21 43.92 -24.36
N SER A 2 36.61 43.29 -23.33
CA SER A 2 35.20 42.82 -23.18
C SER A 2 34.75 41.54 -23.91
N ILE A 3 34.08 40.52 -23.34
CA ILE A 3 34.05 39.81 -22.03
C ILE A 3 33.70 38.32 -22.38
N PRO A 4 34.30 37.30 -21.73
CA PRO A 4 33.89 35.90 -21.86
C PRO A 4 32.75 35.50 -20.90
N GLY A 5 31.73 34.80 -21.40
CA GLY A 5 30.71 34.07 -20.62
C GLY A 5 29.31 34.73 -20.50
N LEU A 6 28.30 33.85 -20.30
CA LEU A 6 26.87 34.07 -19.96
C LEU A 6 25.97 34.30 -21.20
N GLU A 7 24.98 33.48 -21.58
CA GLU A 7 23.95 32.80 -20.80
C GLU A 7 23.30 31.65 -21.61
N ASP A 8 23.98 30.50 -21.74
CA ASP A 8 23.22 29.24 -21.77
C ASP A 8 22.80 28.98 -20.32
N GLN A 9 21.79 29.72 -19.87
CA GLN A 9 21.01 29.32 -18.70
C GLN A 9 20.22 28.07 -19.10
N GLU A 10 20.91 26.94 -19.27
CA GLU A 10 20.32 25.62 -19.11
C GLU A 10 19.65 25.67 -17.75
N SER A 11 18.32 25.80 -17.79
CA SER A 11 17.45 25.96 -16.65
C SER A 11 17.92 25.05 -15.53
N VAL A 12 18.35 25.64 -14.41
CA VAL A 12 18.71 24.95 -13.16
C VAL A 12 17.44 24.37 -12.53
N GLN A 13 16.73 23.53 -13.28
CA GLN A 13 15.81 22.56 -12.76
C GLN A 13 16.57 21.25 -12.81
N PRO A 14 16.74 20.53 -11.68
CA PRO A 14 17.38 19.22 -11.70
C PRO A 14 16.70 18.40 -12.79
N ASN A 15 17.49 17.81 -13.69
CA ASN A 15 16.95 16.98 -14.74
C ASN A 15 16.02 15.96 -14.06
N ARG A 16 14.79 15.78 -14.55
CA ARG A 16 13.76 14.96 -13.88
C ARG A 16 14.29 13.58 -13.45
N GLU A 17 15.22 13.03 -14.23
CA GLU A 17 15.90 11.77 -13.94
C GLU A 17 16.90 11.89 -12.79
N GLU A 18 17.65 12.98 -12.68
CA GLU A 18 18.52 13.26 -11.53
C GLU A 18 17.72 13.39 -10.24
N LEU A 19 16.59 14.10 -10.29
CA LEU A 19 15.68 14.22 -9.15
C LEU A 19 15.12 12.85 -8.74
N LEU A 20 14.75 12.02 -9.72
CA LEU A 20 14.32 10.65 -9.47
C LEU A 20 15.43 9.81 -8.82
N MET A 21 16.67 9.90 -9.32
CA MET A 21 17.81 9.18 -8.74
C MET A 21 18.12 9.64 -7.32
N MET A 22 18.06 10.95 -7.06
CA MET A 22 18.21 11.52 -5.72
C MET A 22 17.12 11.00 -4.77
N ALA A 23 15.86 11.01 -5.20
CA ALA A 23 14.74 10.47 -4.42
C ALA A 23 14.94 9.00 -4.04
N ILE A 24 15.38 8.18 -4.99
CA ILE A 24 15.68 6.76 -4.78
C ILE A 24 16.81 6.59 -3.77
N ARG A 25 17.88 7.39 -3.87
CA ARG A 25 18.99 7.36 -2.92
C ARG A 25 18.52 7.75 -1.52
N SER A 26 17.71 8.80 -1.38
CA SER A 26 17.11 9.21 -0.11
C SER A 26 16.24 8.11 0.50
N ALA A 27 15.41 7.44 -0.32
CA ALA A 27 14.58 6.33 0.15
C ALA A 27 15.43 5.15 0.66
N ARG A 28 16.52 4.83 -0.05
CA ARG A 28 17.47 3.77 0.35
C ARG A 28 18.25 4.12 1.61
N SER A 29 18.57 5.39 1.82
CA SER A 29 19.21 5.89 3.05
C SER A 29 18.25 6.05 4.23
N ASN A 30 17.04 5.46 4.16
CA ASN A 30 15.99 5.56 5.18
C ASN A 30 15.45 6.99 5.42
N ASN A 31 15.77 7.94 4.54
CA ASN A 31 15.19 9.29 4.55
C ASN A 31 13.89 9.30 3.75
N ILE A 32 12.85 8.70 4.34
CA ILE A 32 11.56 8.49 3.70
C ILE A 32 10.84 9.81 3.40
N GLU A 33 10.89 10.76 4.31
CA GLU A 33 10.22 12.06 4.15
C GLU A 33 10.87 12.91 3.06
N GLY A 34 12.20 12.96 3.02
CA GLY A 34 12.92 13.64 1.95
C GLY A 34 12.64 12.97 0.59
N ALA A 35 12.68 11.64 0.54
CA ALA A 35 12.37 10.90 -0.69
C ALA A 35 10.95 11.18 -1.18
N ARG A 36 9.97 11.21 -0.28
CA ARG A 36 8.56 11.50 -0.59
C ARG A 36 8.38 12.85 -1.26
N VAL A 37 9.01 13.90 -0.72
CA VAL A 37 8.94 15.25 -1.31
C VAL A 37 9.54 15.25 -2.73
N MET A 38 10.68 14.59 -2.91
CA MET A 38 11.33 14.50 -4.22
C MET A 38 10.49 13.70 -5.21
N PHE A 39 9.94 12.54 -4.83
CA PHE A 39 9.04 11.77 -5.70
C PHE A 39 7.78 12.55 -6.06
N GLN A 40 7.20 13.31 -5.13
CA GLN A 40 6.08 14.20 -5.44
C GLN A 40 6.46 15.29 -6.45
N GLN A 41 7.69 15.81 -6.38
CA GLN A 41 8.18 16.76 -7.38
C GLN A 41 8.39 16.11 -8.75
N VAL A 42 8.93 14.89 -8.81
CA VAL A 42 8.97 14.10 -10.05
C VAL A 42 7.57 13.90 -10.62
N LEU A 43 6.61 13.50 -9.78
CA LEU A 43 5.21 13.27 -10.20
C LEU A 43 4.47 14.55 -10.59
N ARG A 44 4.88 15.73 -10.10
CA ARG A 44 4.35 17.01 -10.57
C ARG A 44 4.78 17.32 -11.99
N GLN A 45 6.00 16.93 -12.36
CA GLN A 45 6.52 17.09 -13.73
C GLN A 45 6.01 15.99 -14.67
N ASP A 46 5.95 14.74 -14.19
CA ASP A 46 5.46 13.58 -14.92
C ASP A 46 4.56 12.72 -14.02
N ARG A 47 3.24 12.95 -14.14
CA ARG A 47 2.22 12.26 -13.33
C ARG A 47 2.15 10.76 -13.63
N HIS A 48 2.65 10.33 -14.77
CA HIS A 48 2.62 8.93 -15.21
C HIS A 48 3.96 8.23 -15.03
N ASN A 49 4.89 8.82 -14.27
CA ASN A 49 6.18 8.19 -14.02
C ASN A 49 6.01 6.92 -13.16
N GLU A 50 5.98 5.76 -13.82
CA GLU A 50 5.77 4.46 -13.21
C GLU A 50 6.78 4.19 -12.07
N ARG A 51 8.04 4.57 -12.27
CA ARG A 51 9.11 4.38 -11.28
C ARG A 51 8.83 5.19 -10.02
N ALA A 52 8.48 6.46 -10.15
CA ALA A 52 8.15 7.31 -9.00
C ALA A 52 6.88 6.83 -8.28
N LEU A 53 5.84 6.40 -9.02
CA LEU A 53 4.63 5.82 -8.44
C LEU A 53 4.93 4.54 -7.65
N MET A 54 5.76 3.65 -8.20
CA MET A 54 6.20 2.42 -7.52
C MET A 54 6.98 2.72 -6.24
N TRP A 55 7.87 3.71 -6.26
CA TRP A 55 8.59 4.11 -5.05
C TRP A 55 7.67 4.73 -4.00
N MET A 56 6.68 5.54 -4.39
CA MET A 56 5.66 6.06 -3.48
C MET A 56 4.86 4.94 -2.82
N ALA A 57 4.54 3.86 -3.55
CA ALA A 57 3.92 2.67 -2.98
C ALA A 57 4.86 1.96 -1.97
N GLN A 58 6.16 1.90 -2.26
CA GLN A 58 7.13 1.25 -1.39
C GLN A 58 7.30 1.99 -0.05
N ILE A 59 7.28 3.32 -0.06
CA ILE A 59 7.47 4.17 1.12
C ILE A 59 6.16 4.62 1.79
N ALA A 60 5.02 4.07 1.35
CA ALA A 60 3.71 4.36 1.90
C ALA A 60 3.63 3.97 3.39
N ARG A 61 3.01 4.83 4.20
CA ARG A 61 2.91 4.65 5.65
C ARG A 61 1.79 3.70 6.06
N SER A 62 0.81 3.49 5.20
CA SER A 62 -0.34 2.63 5.46
C SER A 62 -0.62 1.70 4.28
N LYS A 63 -1.34 0.60 4.56
CA LYS A 63 -1.81 -0.32 3.51
C LYS A 63 -2.77 0.36 2.53
N SER A 64 -3.62 1.27 3.01
CA SER A 64 -4.56 2.01 2.16
C SER A 64 -3.83 2.98 1.23
N GLU A 65 -2.83 3.70 1.74
CA GLU A 65 -1.98 4.58 0.92
C GLU A 65 -1.20 3.76 -0.10
N ARG A 66 -0.60 2.64 0.32
CA ARG A 66 0.11 1.74 -0.58
C ARG A 66 -0.78 1.23 -1.71
N LYS A 67 -2.02 0.84 -1.40
CA LYS A 67 -3.02 0.41 -2.38
C LYS A 67 -3.29 1.49 -3.42
N GLN A 68 -3.56 2.73 -2.99
CA GLN A 68 -3.81 3.85 -3.91
C GLN A 68 -2.65 4.10 -4.88
N TRP A 69 -1.41 4.02 -4.40
CA TRP A 69 -0.24 4.19 -5.28
C TRP A 69 -0.08 3.03 -6.27
N LEU A 70 -0.30 1.79 -5.83
CA LEU A 70 -0.25 0.62 -6.71
C LEU A 70 -1.35 0.64 -7.78
N GLU A 71 -2.55 1.09 -7.44
CA GLU A 71 -3.65 1.29 -8.40
C GLU A 71 -3.26 2.31 -9.46
N ARG A 72 -2.59 3.41 -9.09
CA ARG A 72 -2.06 4.39 -10.04
C ARG A 72 -0.98 3.80 -10.94
N VAL A 73 -0.10 2.94 -10.41
CA VAL A 73 0.89 2.22 -11.22
C VAL A 73 0.20 1.37 -12.28
N LEU A 74 -0.83 0.60 -11.89
CA LEU A 74 -1.58 -0.25 -12.82
C LEU A 74 -2.42 0.56 -13.81
N ALA A 75 -2.85 1.77 -13.44
CA ALA A 75 -3.52 2.69 -14.37
C ALA A 75 -2.57 3.21 -15.46
N VAL A 76 -1.29 3.39 -15.14
CA VAL A 76 -0.23 3.77 -16.11
C VAL A 76 0.23 2.57 -16.92
N ASN A 77 0.50 1.45 -16.25
CA ASN A 77 1.01 0.21 -16.83
C ASN A 77 0.25 -0.99 -16.26
N PRO A 78 -0.84 -1.43 -16.94
CA PRO A 78 -1.65 -2.57 -16.52
C PRO A 78 -0.88 -3.90 -16.46
N ASP A 79 0.23 -4.00 -17.18
CA ASP A 79 1.08 -5.19 -17.28
C ASP A 79 2.19 -5.21 -16.22
N ASN A 80 2.18 -4.27 -15.27
CA ASN A 80 3.12 -4.30 -14.15
C ASN A 80 2.77 -5.42 -13.15
N ASP A 81 3.39 -6.57 -13.35
CA ASP A 81 3.21 -7.75 -12.50
C ASP A 81 3.60 -7.51 -11.04
N LYS A 82 4.63 -6.68 -10.79
CA LYS A 82 5.05 -6.35 -9.42
C LYS A 82 3.97 -5.58 -8.67
N ALA A 83 3.32 -4.63 -9.35
CA ALA A 83 2.22 -3.87 -8.77
C ALA A 83 0.99 -4.75 -8.53
N ARG A 84 0.66 -5.61 -9.50
CA ARG A 84 -0.44 -6.59 -9.42
C ARG A 84 -0.27 -7.54 -8.24
N GLU A 85 0.91 -8.11 -8.08
CA GLU A 85 1.22 -9.04 -6.99
C GLU A 85 1.18 -8.33 -5.63
N ALA A 86 1.72 -7.11 -5.54
CA ALA A 86 1.70 -6.33 -4.32
C ALA A 86 0.27 -5.96 -3.89
N LEU A 87 -0.61 -5.64 -4.85
CA LEU A 87 -2.01 -5.33 -4.59
C LEU A 87 -2.77 -6.56 -4.08
N LYS A 88 -2.57 -7.72 -4.75
CA LYS A 88 -3.18 -8.99 -4.36
C LYS A 88 -2.83 -9.39 -2.91
N LYS A 89 -1.57 -9.17 -2.49
CA LYS A 89 -1.11 -9.41 -1.10
C LYS A 89 -1.84 -8.52 -0.08
N ILE A 90 -2.13 -7.27 -0.43
CA ILE A 90 -2.86 -6.35 0.45
C ILE A 90 -4.30 -6.84 0.63
N GLU A 91 -4.95 -7.24 -0.46
CA GLU A 91 -6.35 -7.71 -0.47
C GLU A 91 -6.55 -8.98 0.35
N TYR A 92 -5.70 -9.99 0.16
CA TYR A 92 -5.74 -11.22 0.99
C TYR A 92 -5.66 -10.93 2.49
N SER A 93 -4.85 -9.94 2.87
CA SER A 93 -4.69 -9.56 4.28
C SER A 93 -5.90 -8.81 4.86
N GLN A 94 -6.76 -8.24 4.02
CA GLN A 94 -8.00 -7.58 4.43
C GLN A 94 -9.13 -8.61 4.61
N SER A 95 -9.31 -9.54 3.67
CA SER A 95 -10.38 -10.56 3.73
C SER A 95 -10.25 -11.48 4.95
N ALA A 96 -9.02 -11.80 5.36
CA ALA A 96 -8.76 -12.60 6.56
C ALA A 96 -9.15 -11.90 7.89
N ARG A 97 -9.22 -10.56 7.90
CA ARG A 97 -9.64 -9.79 9.08
C ARG A 97 -11.15 -9.64 9.20
N GLU A 98 -11.85 -9.55 8.07
CA GLU A 98 -13.31 -9.37 8.05
C GLU A 98 -14.08 -10.62 8.52
N ASN A 99 -13.51 -11.82 8.36
CA ASN A 99 -14.17 -13.07 8.75
C ASN A 99 -14.28 -13.31 10.28
N ARG A 100 -13.72 -12.42 11.12
CA ARG A 100 -13.80 -12.58 12.60
C ARG A 100 -15.21 -12.40 13.15
N THR A 101 -16.03 -11.54 12.55
CA THR A 101 -17.43 -11.37 12.97
C THR A 101 -18.24 -12.63 12.63
N LEU A 102 -18.03 -13.23 11.47
CA LEU A 102 -18.70 -14.48 11.09
C LEU A 102 -18.33 -15.65 12.03
N VAL A 103 -17.05 -15.78 12.40
CA VAL A 103 -16.58 -16.79 13.35
C VAL A 103 -17.14 -16.55 14.76
N LEU A 104 -17.25 -15.30 15.20
CA LEU A 104 -17.85 -14.96 16.50
C LEU A 104 -19.33 -15.38 16.55
N PHE A 105 -20.12 -15.09 15.51
CA PHE A 105 -21.52 -15.52 15.45
C PHE A 105 -21.66 -17.05 15.39
N GLY A 106 -20.80 -17.73 14.62
CA GLY A 106 -20.78 -19.19 14.56
C GLY A 106 -20.39 -19.86 15.88
N ALA A 107 -19.39 -19.33 16.58
CA ALA A 107 -18.94 -19.87 17.87
C ALA A 107 -20.01 -19.70 18.96
N ILE A 108 -20.68 -18.54 19.02
CA ILE A 108 -21.78 -18.32 19.97
C ILE A 108 -22.94 -19.28 19.71
N ALA A 109 -23.33 -19.47 18.44
CA ALA A 109 -24.40 -20.40 18.09
C ALA A 109 -24.06 -21.85 18.48
N ALA A 110 -22.82 -22.30 18.24
CA ALA A 110 -22.37 -23.64 18.62
C ALA A 110 -22.41 -23.86 20.14
N ILE A 111 -21.97 -22.87 20.93
CA ILE A 111 -22.00 -22.94 22.39
C ILE A 111 -23.44 -23.04 22.91
N LEU A 112 -24.37 -22.25 22.36
CA LEU A 112 -25.79 -22.30 22.76
C LEU A 112 -26.42 -23.67 22.46
N ILE A 113 -26.10 -24.27 21.32
CA ILE A 113 -26.59 -25.61 20.94
C ILE A 113 -26.06 -26.67 21.91
N ILE A 114 -24.77 -26.62 22.24
CA ILE A 114 -24.16 -27.57 23.19
C ILE A 114 -24.80 -27.44 24.57
N ILE A 115 -25.01 -26.21 25.06
CA ILE A 115 -25.67 -25.96 26.34
C ILE A 115 -27.10 -26.52 26.33
N ALA A 116 -27.87 -26.26 25.27
CA ALA A 116 -29.23 -26.76 25.15
C ALA A 116 -29.29 -28.30 25.16
N LEU A 117 -28.38 -28.97 24.44
CA LEU A 117 -28.29 -30.44 24.43
C LEU A 117 -27.95 -31.00 25.81
N ILE A 118 -27.01 -30.38 26.54
CA ILE A 118 -26.66 -30.80 27.91
C ILE A 118 -27.88 -30.68 28.83
N VAL A 119 -28.61 -29.57 28.76
CA VAL A 119 -29.83 -29.36 29.58
C VAL A 119 -30.88 -30.43 29.27
N ILE A 120 -31.12 -30.72 27.98
CA ILE A 120 -32.08 -31.75 27.57
C ILE A 120 -31.70 -33.13 28.13
N VAL A 121 -30.42 -33.51 28.03
CA VAL A 121 -29.94 -34.79 28.57
C VAL A 121 -30.13 -34.88 30.07
N VAL A 122 -29.79 -33.82 30.81
CA VAL A 122 -29.97 -33.76 32.27
C VAL A 122 -31.44 -33.90 32.66
N LEU A 123 -32.35 -33.24 31.94
CA LEU A 123 -33.80 -33.36 32.19
C LEU A 123 -34.32 -34.78 31.96
N ILE A 124 -33.86 -35.45 30.90
CA ILE A 124 -34.25 -36.84 30.61
C ILE A 124 -33.78 -37.78 31.71
N VAL A 125 -32.51 -37.65 32.16
CA VAL A 125 -31.95 -38.49 33.21
C VAL A 125 -32.64 -38.26 34.55
N ASN A 126 -32.96 -37.01 34.90
CA ASN A 126 -33.63 -36.69 36.16
C ASN A 126 -35.12 -37.06 36.17
N SER A 127 -35.73 -37.24 35.00
CA SER A 127 -37.14 -37.62 34.86
C SER A 127 -37.39 -39.13 34.90
N ASN A 128 -36.34 -39.96 34.86
CA ASN A 128 -36.41 -41.43 34.78
C ASN A 128 -35.91 -42.07 36.08
#